data_AF-A0A412XRT0-F1
#
_entry.id   AF-A0A412XRT0-F1
#
_cell.length_a   1.000
_cell.length_b   1.000
_cell.length_c   1.000
_cell.angle_alpha   90.00
_cell.angle_beta   90.00
_cell.angle_gamma   90.00
#
_symmetry.space_group_name_H-M   'P 1'
#
loop_
_entity.id
_entity.type
_entity.pdbx_description
1 polymer ?
#
loop_
_entity_poly.entity_id
_entity_poly.type
_entity_poly.pdbx_seq_one_letter_code
_entity_poly.pdbx_strand_id
1 'polypeptide(L)'
;MIKSILTQIWNQRRSNGWLFAELLIVFVLLWYCLDMLYAFAYAERQPKGYDLEHVYKVSISTNPTQLVLCSSEDSLQNFWFKPMEEVFRRIKQNPDVESASIWLGSDAYTRNTVFQGYTIDSIGVKDANIRYVSPEYFDVMRIPIQEGTGMFSADMNAFESTSGSSLSFASAEWNPAVTPLPAVITLELADSLFHTHSGVLGKEFFDYYTGSSLRYRVTAICDHQKTDDYARYESFILTPLPDWFYRVQAVPFISIRVRPEADTDDFATRFFRDMTPQLQVAPFYLFEIRSYDEQKAERDASEGITPYIRSARLIAVFFSFNVFIGLMGIFWFRTRHRRSEIALRMAMGSSRSQIRSQLLGEGLLLLVVAAIPALIICSNLVMAEAIMTEQTDVTGLRFAVVSLFTFFLMSLMVVAGIWFPAAQAMRVKPADALHDE
;
A
#
# COMPACT_ATOMS: atom_id res chain seq x y z
N MET A 1 43.85 17.73 12.38
CA MET A 1 42.58 18.13 13.03
C MET A 1 41.85 16.93 13.66
N ILE A 2 41.51 15.88 12.91
CA ILE A 2 40.79 14.69 13.43
C ILE A 2 41.49 14.00 14.62
N LYS A 3 42.82 13.79 14.57
CA LYS A 3 43.58 13.22 15.70
C LYS A 3 43.40 14.02 17.00
N SER A 4 43.40 15.35 16.93
CA SER A 4 43.21 16.22 18.10
C SER A 4 41.78 16.13 18.66
N ILE A 5 40.77 15.99 17.80
CA ILE A 5 39.37 15.79 18.21
C ILE A 5 39.22 14.43 18.91
N LEU A 6 39.81 13.36 18.35
CA LEU A 6 39.77 12.03 18.96
C LEU A 6 40.47 11.99 20.33
N THR A 7 41.63 12.63 20.47
CA THR A 7 42.31 12.74 21.77
C THR A 7 41.45 13.49 22.78
N GLN A 8 40.77 14.57 22.36
CA GLN A 8 39.88 15.33 23.22
C GLN A 8 38.65 14.52 23.64
N ILE A 9 38.05 13.75 22.72
CA ILE A 9 36.94 12.86 23.01
C ILE A 9 37.35 11.81 24.06
N TRP A 10 38.53 11.23 23.91
CA TRP A 10 39.06 10.22 24.82
C TRP A 10 39.36 10.79 26.21
N ASN A 11 39.95 11.99 26.28
CA ASN A 11 40.25 12.65 27.55
C ASN A 11 38.98 12.94 28.38
N GLN A 12 37.84 13.16 27.71
CA GLN A 12 36.53 13.40 28.34
C GLN A 12 35.59 12.17 28.30
N ARG A 13 36.14 10.95 28.25
CA ARG A 13 35.39 9.69 28.02
C ARG A 13 34.17 9.47 28.91
N ARG A 14 34.16 9.94 30.17
CA ARG A 14 33.01 9.76 31.07
C ARG A 14 31.81 10.59 30.63
N SER A 15 32.02 11.85 30.26
CA SER A 15 30.96 12.72 29.75
C SER A 15 30.55 12.31 28.34
N ASN A 16 31.53 11.97 27.49
CA ASN A 16 31.26 11.56 26.12
C ASN A 16 30.60 10.18 26.01
N GLY A 17 30.82 9.29 26.98
CA GLY A 17 30.15 7.99 27.03
C GLY A 17 28.63 8.13 27.23
N TRP A 18 28.20 9.05 28.10
CA TRP A 18 26.77 9.35 28.29
C TRP A 18 26.16 9.96 27.04
N LEU A 19 26.82 10.96 26.45
CA LEU A 19 26.35 11.57 25.21
C LEU A 19 26.26 10.56 24.06
N PHE A 20 27.24 9.64 23.98
CA PHE A 20 27.23 8.57 22.99
C PHE A 20 26.04 7.64 23.19
N ALA A 21 25.77 7.20 24.43
CA ALA A 21 24.62 6.34 24.73
C ALA A 21 23.29 7.04 24.40
N GLU A 22 23.20 8.33 24.67
CA GLU A 22 22.03 9.14 24.35
C GLU A 22 21.84 9.30 22.83
N LEU A 23 22.91 9.65 22.10
CA LEU A 23 22.90 9.71 20.65
C LEU A 23 22.49 8.38 20.02
N LEU A 24 22.98 7.25 20.56
CA LEU A 24 22.61 5.91 20.12
C LEU A 24 21.10 5.67 20.29
N ILE A 25 20.57 5.89 21.49
CA ILE A 25 19.14 5.66 21.79
C ILE A 25 18.26 6.58 20.93
N VAL A 26 18.62 7.86 20.87
CA VAL A 26 17.89 8.85 20.08
C VAL A 26 17.90 8.48 18.59
N PHE A 27 19.03 8.02 18.06
CA PHE A 27 19.11 7.57 16.67
C PHE A 27 18.12 6.45 16.40
N VAL A 28 18.10 5.41 17.23
CA VAL A 28 17.19 4.26 17.04
C VAL A 28 15.72 4.67 17.14
N LEU A 29 15.36 5.49 18.13
CA LEU A 29 13.98 5.94 18.32
C LEU A 29 13.50 6.86 17.19
N LEU A 30 14.34 7.81 16.78
CA LEU A 30 14.02 8.71 15.68
C LEU A 30 13.93 7.96 14.36
N TRP A 31 14.85 7.02 14.13
CA TRP A 31 14.83 6.14 12.96
C TRP A 31 13.52 5.36 12.88
N TYR A 32 13.07 4.78 14.00
CA TYR A 32 11.80 4.04 14.07
C TYR A 32 10.60 4.94 13.73
N CYS A 33 10.55 6.15 14.31
CA CYS A 33 9.46 7.10 14.01
C CYS A 33 9.45 7.52 12.54
N LEU A 34 10.63 7.76 11.96
CA LEU A 34 10.77 8.14 10.56
C LEU A 34 10.45 7.01 9.60
N ASP A 35 10.83 5.77 9.93
CA ASP A 35 10.48 4.60 9.14
C ASP A 35 8.96 4.38 9.11
N MET A 36 8.29 4.51 10.26
CA MET A 36 6.83 4.42 10.34
C MET A 36 6.15 5.50 9.49
N LEU A 37 6.62 6.75 9.58
CA LEU A 37 6.08 7.85 8.75
C LEU A 37 6.35 7.62 7.26
N TYR A 38 7.51 7.08 6.91
CA TYR A 38 7.86 6.71 5.54
C TYR A 38 6.91 5.62 5.03
N ALA A 39 6.67 4.56 5.80
CA ALA A 39 5.80 3.45 5.41
C ALA A 39 4.39 3.93 5.06
N PHE A 40 3.78 4.75 5.94
CA PHE A 40 2.46 5.30 5.69
C PHE A 40 2.41 6.23 4.47
N ALA A 41 3.38 7.14 4.34
CA ALA A 41 3.42 8.08 3.22
C ALA A 41 3.74 7.41 1.90
N TYR A 42 4.54 6.34 1.92
CA TYR A 42 4.85 5.55 0.74
C TYR A 42 3.63 4.75 0.32
N ALA A 43 2.99 4.00 1.22
CA ALA A 43 1.82 3.18 0.91
C ALA A 43 0.69 4.02 0.29
N GLU A 44 0.39 5.19 0.86
CA GLU A 44 -0.66 6.10 0.38
C GLU A 44 -0.40 6.66 -1.02
N ARG A 45 0.87 6.81 -1.42
CA ARG A 45 1.26 7.37 -2.73
C ARG A 45 1.36 6.32 -3.84
N GLN A 46 1.44 5.05 -3.49
CA GLN A 46 1.55 3.99 -4.48
C GLN A 46 0.20 3.82 -5.22
N PRO A 47 0.22 3.69 -6.56
CA PRO A 47 -1.01 3.42 -7.32
C PRO A 47 -1.59 2.06 -6.93
N LYS A 48 -2.92 1.96 -7.01
CA LYS A 48 -3.66 0.73 -6.64
C LYS A 48 -3.64 -0.36 -7.71
N GLY A 49 -3.21 -0.04 -8.93
CA GLY A 49 -3.25 -0.93 -10.09
C GLY A 49 -4.61 -1.01 -10.79
N TYR A 50 -5.55 -0.13 -10.45
CA TYR A 50 -6.85 0.03 -11.08
C TYR A 50 -7.45 1.40 -10.72
N ASP A 51 -8.41 1.85 -11.51
CA ASP A 51 -9.09 3.13 -11.39
C ASP A 51 -10.51 2.93 -10.83
N LEU A 52 -10.80 3.54 -9.70
CA LEU A 52 -12.12 3.52 -9.06
C LEU A 52 -12.90 4.83 -9.23
N GLU A 53 -12.31 5.85 -9.85
CA GLU A 53 -13.01 7.11 -10.11
C GLU A 53 -14.18 6.85 -11.05
N HIS A 54 -15.34 7.42 -10.75
CA HIS A 54 -16.58 7.22 -11.49
C HIS A 54 -17.07 5.76 -11.54
N VAL A 55 -16.63 4.89 -10.62
CA VAL A 55 -17.06 3.49 -10.54
C VAL A 55 -18.05 3.29 -9.38
N TYR A 56 -19.17 2.65 -9.71
CA TYR A 56 -20.22 2.30 -8.77
C TYR A 56 -20.42 0.81 -8.72
N LYS A 57 -20.64 0.30 -7.50
CA LYS A 57 -21.05 -1.07 -7.24
C LYS A 57 -22.57 -1.12 -7.18
N VAL A 58 -23.16 -1.90 -8.07
CA VAL A 58 -24.61 -2.16 -8.15
C VAL A 58 -24.87 -3.54 -7.56
N SER A 59 -25.57 -3.58 -6.43
CA SER A 59 -25.93 -4.84 -5.78
C SER A 59 -27.34 -5.24 -6.22
N ILE A 60 -27.44 -6.41 -6.82
CA ILE A 60 -28.71 -7.07 -7.15
C ILE A 60 -29.02 -8.09 -6.06
N SER A 61 -30.28 -8.17 -5.65
CA SER A 61 -30.75 -9.17 -4.71
C SER A 61 -31.92 -9.96 -5.30
N THR A 62 -32.21 -11.12 -4.71
CA THR A 62 -33.28 -12.01 -5.15
C THR A 62 -34.47 -11.97 -4.22
N ASN A 63 -35.67 -11.92 -4.76
CA ASN A 63 -36.88 -12.08 -3.97
C ASN A 63 -37.10 -13.57 -3.64
N PRO A 64 -37.08 -13.97 -2.34
CA PRO A 64 -37.21 -15.37 -1.95
C PRO A 64 -38.54 -16.01 -2.39
N THR A 65 -39.59 -15.22 -2.58
CA THR A 65 -40.92 -15.72 -3.01
C THR A 65 -40.99 -16.04 -4.50
N GLN A 66 -40.10 -15.47 -5.31
CA GLN A 66 -40.05 -15.65 -6.76
C GLN A 66 -38.90 -16.57 -7.18
N LEU A 67 -38.04 -16.97 -6.23
CA LEU A 67 -36.87 -17.79 -6.49
C LEU A 67 -37.27 -19.23 -6.82
N VAL A 68 -36.87 -19.69 -8.01
CA VAL A 68 -37.03 -21.10 -8.43
C VAL A 68 -35.69 -21.81 -8.29
N LEU A 69 -35.65 -22.86 -7.46
CA LEU A 69 -34.49 -23.74 -7.32
C LEU A 69 -34.35 -24.57 -8.60
N CYS A 70 -33.26 -24.35 -9.32
CA CYS A 70 -33.02 -24.95 -10.62
C CYS A 70 -32.31 -26.31 -10.46
N SER A 71 -32.98 -27.40 -10.83
CA SER A 71 -32.40 -28.76 -10.80
C SER A 71 -31.95 -29.27 -12.16
N SER A 72 -32.36 -28.62 -13.26
CA SER A 72 -31.97 -28.94 -14.64
C SER A 72 -31.34 -27.73 -15.31
N GLU A 73 -30.52 -27.98 -16.32
CA GLU A 73 -29.85 -26.94 -17.11
C GLU A 73 -30.87 -26.01 -17.80
N ASP A 74 -31.95 -26.55 -18.35
CA ASP A 74 -33.04 -25.76 -18.95
C ASP A 74 -33.73 -24.84 -17.93
N SER A 75 -33.91 -25.31 -16.70
CA SER A 75 -34.49 -24.50 -15.61
C SER A 75 -33.54 -23.36 -15.26
N LEU A 76 -32.24 -23.67 -15.13
CA LEU A 76 -31.21 -22.69 -14.84
C LEU A 76 -31.12 -21.62 -15.95
N GLN A 77 -31.18 -22.02 -17.21
CA GLN A 77 -31.16 -21.10 -18.34
C GLN A 77 -32.36 -20.14 -18.35
N ASN A 78 -33.56 -20.65 -18.09
CA ASN A 78 -34.79 -19.86 -18.22
C ASN A 78 -35.12 -19.03 -16.98
N PHE A 79 -34.85 -19.53 -15.78
CA PHE A 79 -35.23 -18.86 -14.52
C PHE A 79 -34.08 -18.12 -13.82
N TRP A 80 -32.83 -18.34 -14.25
CA TRP A 80 -31.67 -17.67 -13.67
C TRP A 80 -30.90 -16.84 -14.71
N PHE A 81 -30.43 -17.47 -15.80
CA PHE A 81 -29.57 -16.79 -16.77
C PHE A 81 -30.25 -15.72 -17.58
N LYS A 82 -31.32 -16.05 -18.30
CA LYS A 82 -32.04 -15.06 -19.12
C LYS A 82 -32.52 -13.85 -18.30
N PRO A 83 -33.07 -14.02 -17.08
CA PRO A 83 -33.40 -12.89 -16.23
C PRO A 83 -32.18 -12.04 -15.83
N MET A 84 -31.04 -12.66 -15.46
CA MET A 84 -29.83 -11.93 -15.08
C MET A 84 -29.17 -11.21 -16.29
N GLU A 85 -29.14 -11.87 -17.45
CA GLU A 85 -28.71 -11.26 -18.72
C GLU A 85 -29.56 -10.03 -19.04
N GLU A 86 -30.87 -10.12 -18.87
CA GLU A 86 -31.78 -9.00 -19.08
C GLU A 86 -31.52 -7.83 -18.11
N VAL A 87 -31.26 -8.11 -16.83
CA VAL A 87 -30.84 -7.10 -15.83
C VAL A 87 -29.56 -6.41 -16.28
N PHE A 88 -28.54 -7.18 -16.64
CA PHE A 88 -27.24 -6.65 -17.07
C PHE A 88 -27.35 -5.86 -18.38
N ARG A 89 -28.14 -6.34 -19.34
CA ARG A 89 -28.43 -5.65 -20.60
C ARG A 89 -29.10 -4.30 -20.37
N ARG A 90 -30.08 -4.21 -19.45
CA ARG A 90 -30.74 -2.95 -19.10
C ARG A 90 -29.76 -1.95 -18.46
N ILE A 91 -28.85 -2.42 -17.61
CA ILE A 91 -27.79 -1.59 -17.03
C ILE A 91 -26.85 -1.05 -18.13
N LYS A 92 -26.37 -1.91 -19.03
CA LYS A 92 -25.46 -1.54 -20.13
C LYS A 92 -26.10 -0.59 -21.15
N GLN A 93 -27.42 -0.62 -21.29
CA GLN A 93 -28.17 0.28 -22.18
C GLN A 93 -28.46 1.67 -21.59
N ASN A 94 -28.16 1.89 -20.31
CA ASN A 94 -28.34 3.19 -19.69
C ASN A 94 -27.34 4.20 -20.31
N PRO A 95 -27.80 5.37 -20.79
CA PRO A 95 -26.93 6.35 -21.46
C PRO A 95 -25.82 6.92 -20.57
N ASP A 96 -26.06 6.98 -19.24
CA ASP A 96 -25.10 7.50 -18.27
C ASP A 96 -23.96 6.51 -17.99
N VAL A 97 -24.15 5.22 -18.33
CA VAL A 97 -23.16 4.15 -18.13
C VAL A 97 -22.18 4.12 -19.32
N GLU A 98 -20.89 4.18 -19.03
CA GLU A 98 -19.80 4.02 -19.99
C GLU A 98 -19.55 2.53 -20.26
N SER A 99 -19.37 1.75 -19.20
CA SER A 99 -19.14 0.31 -19.25
C SER A 99 -19.67 -0.38 -17.99
N ALA A 100 -19.98 -1.67 -18.10
CA ALA A 100 -20.49 -2.48 -17.00
C ALA A 100 -19.82 -3.85 -17.02
N SER A 101 -19.56 -4.41 -15.85
CA SER A 101 -18.94 -5.72 -15.69
C SER A 101 -19.59 -6.50 -14.55
N ILE A 102 -19.51 -7.82 -14.65
CA ILE A 102 -19.81 -8.74 -13.56
C ILE A 102 -18.54 -9.33 -12.96
N TRP A 103 -18.54 -9.56 -11.66
CA TRP A 103 -17.43 -10.19 -10.97
C TRP A 103 -17.83 -10.80 -9.63
N LEU A 104 -16.93 -11.61 -9.07
CA LEU A 104 -16.99 -12.20 -7.74
C LEU A 104 -15.57 -12.33 -7.17
N GLY A 105 -15.41 -12.27 -5.86
CA GLY A 105 -14.13 -12.56 -5.21
C GLY A 105 -13.67 -11.44 -4.30
N SER A 106 -12.36 -11.24 -4.22
CA SER A 106 -11.76 -10.21 -3.38
C SER A 106 -12.15 -8.79 -3.82
N ASP A 107 -12.77 -8.02 -2.92
CA ASP A 107 -13.28 -6.66 -3.21
C ASP A 107 -12.41 -5.57 -2.57
N ALA A 108 -12.31 -4.43 -3.25
CA ALA A 108 -11.62 -3.26 -2.72
C ALA A 108 -12.42 -2.65 -1.56
N TYR A 109 -11.74 -2.12 -0.55
CA TYR A 109 -12.37 -1.49 0.61
C TYR A 109 -13.43 -2.33 1.32
N THR A 110 -13.29 -3.66 1.31
CA THR A 110 -14.07 -4.56 2.17
C THR A 110 -13.21 -5.64 2.82
N ARG A 111 -13.75 -6.33 3.82
CA ARG A 111 -13.15 -7.56 4.37
C ARG A 111 -13.39 -8.80 3.53
N ASN A 112 -14.10 -8.67 2.41
CA ASN A 112 -14.40 -9.80 1.55
C ASN A 112 -13.16 -10.12 0.71
N THR A 113 -12.33 -11.03 1.22
CA THR A 113 -11.16 -11.56 0.52
C THR A 113 -11.38 -13.04 0.23
N VAL A 114 -11.19 -13.41 -1.03
CA VAL A 114 -11.15 -14.81 -1.47
C VAL A 114 -9.72 -15.07 -1.92
N PHE A 115 -9.03 -15.99 -1.26
CA PHE A 115 -7.65 -16.32 -1.55
C PHE A 115 -7.43 -17.83 -1.47
N GLN A 116 -6.41 -18.31 -2.17
CA GLN A 116 -5.97 -19.70 -2.14
C GLN A 116 -4.44 -19.78 -2.32
N GLY A 117 -3.89 -20.96 -2.08
CA GLY A 117 -2.49 -21.27 -2.36
C GLY A 117 -2.30 -21.81 -3.78
N TYR A 118 -1.32 -21.29 -4.49
CA TYR A 118 -0.98 -21.67 -5.86
C TYR A 118 0.48 -22.13 -5.95
N THR A 119 0.76 -23.03 -6.88
CA THR A 119 2.10 -23.59 -7.05
C THR A 119 2.38 -24.04 -8.49
N ILE A 120 3.67 -24.18 -8.82
CA ILE A 120 4.15 -24.73 -10.09
C ILE A 120 4.75 -26.14 -9.92
N ASP A 121 5.21 -26.50 -8.71
CA ASP A 121 6.01 -27.70 -8.44
C ASP A 121 5.57 -28.48 -7.18
N SER A 122 4.46 -28.08 -6.55
CA SER A 122 3.94 -28.62 -5.28
C SER A 122 4.80 -28.37 -4.04
N ILE A 123 5.95 -27.70 -4.16
CA ILE A 123 6.86 -27.40 -3.04
C ILE A 123 6.76 -25.93 -2.65
N GLY A 124 6.76 -25.03 -3.64
CA GLY A 124 6.58 -23.59 -3.43
C GLY A 124 5.11 -23.20 -3.52
N VAL A 125 4.42 -23.07 -2.38
CA VAL A 125 3.04 -22.56 -2.33
C VAL A 125 3.06 -21.06 -2.08
N LYS A 126 2.33 -20.31 -2.92
CA LYS A 126 2.16 -18.86 -2.82
C LYS A 126 0.68 -18.51 -2.72
N ASP A 127 0.34 -17.70 -1.72
CA ASP A 127 -1.03 -17.23 -1.55
C ASP A 127 -1.34 -16.11 -2.55
N ALA A 128 -2.50 -16.20 -3.18
CA ALA A 128 -3.01 -15.14 -4.04
C ALA A 128 -4.52 -14.97 -3.85
N ASN A 129 -4.94 -13.70 -3.85
CA ASN A 129 -6.33 -13.32 -3.94
C ASN A 129 -6.89 -13.66 -5.31
N ILE A 130 -8.16 -14.04 -5.39
CA ILE A 130 -8.82 -14.37 -6.65
C ILE A 130 -10.01 -13.45 -6.90
N ARG A 131 -10.11 -12.97 -8.13
CA ARG A 131 -11.28 -12.29 -8.68
C ARG A 131 -11.74 -13.06 -9.92
N TYR A 132 -12.96 -13.54 -9.83
CA TYR A 132 -13.68 -14.10 -10.95
C TYR A 132 -14.34 -12.96 -11.72
N VAL A 133 -13.95 -12.74 -12.97
CA VAL A 133 -14.31 -11.53 -13.70
C VAL A 133 -14.80 -11.82 -15.10
N SER A 134 -15.76 -11.01 -15.54
CA SER A 134 -16.07 -10.84 -16.95
C SER A 134 -14.96 -10.05 -17.66
N PRO A 135 -14.78 -10.21 -18.99
CA PRO A 135 -13.82 -9.43 -19.76
C PRO A 135 -13.97 -7.91 -19.60
N GLU A 136 -15.20 -7.40 -19.52
CA GLU A 136 -15.48 -5.97 -19.37
C GLU A 136 -14.97 -5.39 -18.03
N TYR A 137 -14.62 -6.25 -17.07
CA TYR A 137 -14.05 -5.81 -15.78
C TYR A 137 -12.73 -5.07 -15.96
N PHE A 138 -11.91 -5.48 -16.93
CA PHE A 138 -10.64 -4.82 -17.21
C PHE A 138 -10.85 -3.38 -17.71
N ASP A 139 -11.91 -3.13 -18.48
CA ASP A 139 -12.28 -1.81 -18.98
C ASP A 139 -12.94 -0.96 -17.89
N VAL A 140 -13.88 -1.54 -17.13
CA VAL A 140 -14.56 -0.86 -16.02
C VAL A 140 -13.56 -0.41 -14.97
N MET A 141 -12.57 -1.24 -14.63
CA MET A 141 -11.56 -0.93 -13.61
C MET A 141 -10.30 -0.30 -14.20
N ARG A 142 -10.23 -0.12 -15.52
CA ARG A 142 -9.06 0.38 -16.28
C ARG A 142 -7.74 -0.26 -15.81
N ILE A 143 -7.72 -1.59 -15.74
CA ILE A 143 -6.55 -2.32 -15.25
C ILE A 143 -5.43 -2.25 -16.31
N PRO A 144 -4.26 -1.69 -15.98
CA PRO A 144 -3.13 -1.64 -16.90
C PRO A 144 -2.53 -3.04 -17.08
N ILE A 145 -2.52 -3.50 -18.33
CA ILE A 145 -1.89 -4.76 -18.75
C ILE A 145 -0.48 -4.47 -19.24
N GLN A 146 0.51 -5.12 -18.63
CA GLN A 146 1.94 -4.97 -18.94
C GLN A 146 2.37 -5.92 -20.06
N GLU A 147 1.93 -7.18 -20.01
CA GLU A 147 2.16 -8.20 -21.04
C GLU A 147 0.83 -8.88 -21.43
N GLY A 148 0.61 -9.14 -22.72
CA GLY A 148 -0.61 -9.81 -23.20
C GLY A 148 -1.78 -8.87 -23.57
N THR A 149 -1.51 -7.59 -23.86
CA THR A 149 -2.50 -6.55 -24.21
C THR A 149 -3.42 -6.89 -25.39
N GLY A 150 -2.99 -7.75 -26.32
CA GLY A 150 -3.75 -8.09 -27.52
C GLY A 150 -4.92 -9.05 -27.32
N MET A 151 -5.18 -9.53 -26.10
CA MET A 151 -6.20 -10.56 -25.87
C MET A 151 -7.60 -9.99 -25.64
N PHE A 152 -7.75 -8.81 -25.03
CA PHE A 152 -9.07 -8.23 -24.74
C PHE A 152 -9.61 -7.48 -25.96
N SER A 153 -10.15 -8.20 -26.94
CA SER A 153 -10.85 -7.60 -28.08
C SER A 153 -12.14 -6.90 -27.65
N ALA A 154 -12.53 -5.81 -28.33
CA ALA A 154 -13.70 -4.98 -28.01
C ALA A 154 -15.08 -5.69 -28.06
N ASP A 155 -15.15 -6.94 -28.55
CA ASP A 155 -16.39 -7.71 -28.73
C ASP A 155 -16.56 -8.83 -27.67
N MET A 156 -16.07 -8.63 -26.44
CA MET A 156 -16.20 -9.62 -25.36
C MET A 156 -17.38 -9.29 -24.43
N ASN A 157 -18.55 -9.86 -24.71
CA ASN A 157 -19.76 -9.63 -23.92
C ASN A 157 -20.02 -10.76 -22.90
N ALA A 158 -20.18 -10.40 -21.63
CA ALA A 158 -20.37 -11.33 -20.51
C ALA A 158 -21.61 -12.24 -20.59
N PHE A 159 -22.59 -11.97 -21.44
CA PHE A 159 -23.83 -12.76 -21.49
C PHE A 159 -24.32 -13.09 -22.91
N GLU A 160 -23.43 -13.16 -23.91
CA GLU A 160 -23.88 -13.61 -25.24
C GLU A 160 -24.13 -15.12 -25.26
N SER A 161 -25.41 -15.51 -25.33
CA SER A 161 -25.83 -16.89 -25.60
C SER A 161 -25.47 -17.27 -27.05
N THR A 162 -24.32 -17.91 -27.25
CA THR A 162 -24.13 -18.73 -28.45
C THR A 162 -24.99 -19.99 -28.33
N SER A 163 -25.75 -20.30 -29.37
CA SER A 163 -26.67 -21.45 -29.43
C SER A 163 -25.94 -22.78 -29.15
N GLY A 164 -25.99 -23.24 -27.89
CA GLY A 164 -25.42 -24.50 -27.43
C GLY A 164 -25.60 -24.68 -25.92
N SER A 165 -25.76 -25.93 -25.47
CA SER A 165 -26.00 -26.36 -24.09
C SER A 165 -24.79 -26.21 -23.16
N SER A 166 -24.28 -24.99 -23.03
CA SER A 166 -23.24 -24.66 -22.07
C SER A 166 -23.21 -23.15 -21.91
N LEU A 167 -22.94 -22.69 -20.70
CA LEU A 167 -22.72 -21.30 -20.36
C LEU A 167 -21.52 -20.73 -21.12
N SER A 168 -21.70 -20.39 -22.40
CA SER A 168 -20.65 -19.85 -23.24
C SER A 168 -20.52 -18.36 -22.96
N PHE A 169 -19.50 -17.97 -22.20
CA PHE A 169 -19.03 -16.59 -22.16
C PHE A 169 -18.30 -16.28 -23.48
N ALA A 170 -18.59 -15.11 -24.05
CA ALA A 170 -18.16 -14.73 -25.40
C ALA A 170 -16.69 -14.33 -25.46
N SER A 171 -15.83 -15.34 -25.47
CA SER A 171 -14.68 -15.43 -26.39
C SER A 171 -14.14 -16.84 -26.34
N ALA A 172 -13.56 -17.32 -27.44
CA ALA A 172 -12.85 -18.61 -27.44
C ALA A 172 -11.66 -18.63 -26.44
N GLU A 173 -11.23 -17.46 -25.98
CA GLU A 173 -10.01 -17.25 -25.20
C GLU A 173 -10.27 -17.02 -23.70
N TRP A 174 -11.41 -16.44 -23.29
CA TRP A 174 -11.83 -16.20 -21.89
C TRP A 174 -13.02 -17.08 -21.50
N ASN A 175 -12.84 -18.40 -21.57
CA ASN A 175 -13.91 -19.39 -21.40
C ASN A 175 -13.70 -20.26 -20.14
N PRO A 176 -14.67 -20.33 -19.21
CA PRO A 176 -14.58 -21.15 -18.00
C PRO A 176 -14.63 -22.67 -18.24
N ALA A 177 -15.01 -23.12 -19.45
CA ALA A 177 -15.05 -24.53 -19.82
C ALA A 177 -13.69 -25.07 -20.32
N VAL A 178 -12.68 -24.19 -20.51
CA VAL A 178 -11.36 -24.58 -21.00
C VAL A 178 -10.43 -24.89 -19.83
N THR A 179 -9.74 -26.03 -19.89
CA THR A 179 -8.67 -26.39 -18.96
C THR A 179 -7.35 -26.50 -19.73
N PRO A 180 -6.28 -25.80 -19.34
CA PRO A 180 -6.18 -24.88 -18.19
C PRO A 180 -7.00 -23.59 -18.36
N LEU A 181 -7.54 -23.06 -17.26
CA LEU A 181 -8.31 -21.83 -17.21
C LEU A 181 -7.43 -20.62 -17.55
N PRO A 182 -7.91 -19.67 -18.37
CA PRO A 182 -7.17 -18.43 -18.60
C PRO A 182 -7.13 -17.59 -17.32
N ALA A 183 -5.96 -17.05 -17.01
CA ALA A 183 -5.72 -16.24 -15.83
C ALA A 183 -4.86 -15.03 -16.18
N VAL A 184 -5.31 -13.85 -15.76
CA VAL A 184 -4.48 -12.66 -15.65
C VAL A 184 -3.90 -12.63 -14.24
N ILE A 185 -2.59 -12.46 -14.14
CA ILE A 185 -1.90 -12.42 -12.84
C ILE A 185 -1.25 -11.06 -12.63
N THR A 186 -1.09 -10.65 -11.38
CA THR A 186 -0.28 -9.47 -11.02
C THR A 186 1.22 -9.74 -11.20
N LEU A 187 2.01 -8.69 -11.45
CA LEU A 187 3.48 -8.75 -11.44
C LEU A 187 4.04 -9.46 -10.20
N GLU A 188 3.51 -9.12 -9.02
CA GLU A 188 3.92 -9.72 -7.74
C GLU A 188 3.80 -11.24 -7.74
N LEU A 189 2.67 -11.75 -8.25
CA LEU A 189 2.43 -13.18 -8.33
C LEU A 189 3.34 -13.84 -9.36
N ALA A 190 3.60 -13.18 -10.49
CA ALA A 190 4.49 -13.69 -11.53
C ALA A 190 5.93 -13.85 -11.00
N ASP A 191 6.46 -12.82 -10.34
CA ASP A 191 7.79 -12.85 -9.72
C ASP A 191 7.86 -13.89 -8.58
N SER A 192 6.81 -14.01 -7.78
CA SER A 192 6.75 -14.94 -6.64
C SER A 192 6.64 -16.42 -7.07
N LEU A 193 5.84 -16.73 -8.08
CA LEU A 193 5.63 -18.10 -8.58
C LEU A 193 6.70 -18.55 -9.58
N PHE A 194 7.08 -17.70 -10.53
CA PHE A 194 7.95 -18.08 -11.65
C PHE A 194 9.38 -17.55 -11.53
N HIS A 195 9.70 -16.81 -10.47
CA HIS A 195 10.98 -16.13 -10.24
C HIS A 195 11.34 -15.09 -11.33
N THR A 196 10.38 -14.75 -12.19
CA THR A 196 10.48 -13.72 -13.23
C THR A 196 9.07 -13.39 -13.70
N HIS A 197 8.80 -12.11 -13.99
CA HIS A 197 7.59 -11.67 -14.67
C HIS A 197 7.70 -11.73 -16.20
N SER A 198 8.92 -11.71 -16.75
CA SER A 198 9.13 -11.69 -18.21
C SER A 198 9.01 -13.09 -18.84
N GLY A 199 8.26 -13.20 -19.94
CA GLY A 199 8.14 -14.47 -20.68
C GLY A 199 7.38 -15.55 -19.91
N VAL A 200 6.44 -15.14 -19.05
CA VAL A 200 5.57 -16.03 -18.29
C VAL A 200 4.29 -16.37 -19.06
N LEU A 201 3.94 -15.60 -20.09
CA LEU A 201 2.79 -15.87 -20.95
C LEU A 201 2.77 -17.33 -21.45
N GLY A 202 1.62 -17.97 -21.31
CA GLY A 202 1.39 -19.37 -21.68
C GLY A 202 1.88 -20.39 -20.65
N LYS A 203 2.65 -20.01 -19.62
CA LYS A 203 3.02 -20.92 -18.54
C LYS A 203 1.81 -21.29 -17.70
N GLU A 204 1.88 -22.44 -17.07
CA GLU A 204 0.82 -22.97 -16.24
C GLU A 204 1.20 -23.02 -14.77
N PHE A 205 0.18 -22.87 -13.92
CA PHE A 205 0.25 -23.07 -12.48
C PHE A 205 -1.07 -23.70 -12.04
N PHE A 206 -1.12 -24.24 -10.81
CA PHE A 206 -2.31 -24.92 -10.32
C PHE A 206 -2.62 -24.57 -8.88
N ASP A 207 -3.89 -24.76 -8.53
CA ASP A 207 -4.37 -24.64 -7.16
C ASP A 207 -3.76 -25.75 -6.30
N TYR A 208 -3.16 -25.38 -5.16
CA TYR A 208 -2.45 -26.31 -4.30
C TYR A 208 -3.38 -27.36 -3.66
N TYR A 209 -4.58 -26.95 -3.24
CA TYR A 209 -5.51 -27.81 -2.51
C TYR A 209 -6.26 -28.78 -3.43
N THR A 210 -6.57 -28.30 -4.63
CA THR A 210 -7.28 -29.08 -5.66
C THR A 210 -6.29 -29.85 -6.56
N GLY A 211 -5.00 -29.55 -6.43
CA GLY A 211 -3.91 -30.18 -7.18
C GLY A 211 -4.04 -29.94 -8.69
N SER A 212 -3.65 -30.94 -9.48
CA SER A 212 -3.64 -30.85 -10.95
C SER A 212 -5.02 -30.79 -11.61
N SER A 213 -6.12 -30.87 -10.83
CA SER A 213 -7.47 -30.81 -11.38
C SER A 213 -7.91 -29.38 -11.74
N LEU A 214 -7.36 -28.36 -11.05
CA LEU A 214 -7.62 -26.96 -11.34
C LEU A 214 -6.33 -26.27 -11.77
N ARG A 215 -6.13 -26.22 -13.09
CA ARG A 215 -4.96 -25.63 -13.73
C ARG A 215 -5.33 -24.29 -14.33
N TYR A 216 -4.38 -23.36 -14.26
CA TYR A 216 -4.47 -22.04 -14.85
C TYR A 216 -3.34 -21.85 -15.86
N ARG A 217 -3.62 -21.09 -16.92
CA ARG A 217 -2.64 -20.65 -17.91
C ARG A 217 -2.53 -19.14 -17.86
N VAL A 218 -1.31 -18.66 -17.65
CA VAL A 218 -1.00 -17.23 -17.63
C VAL A 218 -1.26 -16.67 -19.01
N THR A 219 -2.21 -15.75 -19.04
CA THR A 219 -2.81 -15.24 -20.26
C THR A 219 -2.41 -13.79 -20.51
N ALA A 220 -2.37 -13.01 -19.44
CA ALA A 220 -1.82 -11.67 -19.43
C ALA A 220 -1.25 -11.37 -18.03
N ILE A 221 -0.45 -10.32 -17.93
CA ILE A 221 0.13 -9.84 -16.68
C ILE A 221 -0.30 -8.40 -16.48
N CYS A 222 -0.94 -8.12 -15.36
CA CYS A 222 -1.34 -6.77 -14.96
C CYS A 222 -0.38 -6.21 -13.92
N ASP A 223 -0.42 -4.89 -13.76
CA ASP A 223 0.39 -4.17 -12.78
C ASP A 223 0.05 -4.57 -11.33
N HIS A 224 0.84 -4.09 -10.37
CA HIS A 224 0.65 -4.39 -8.95
C HIS A 224 -0.71 -3.92 -8.44
N GLN A 225 -1.37 -4.73 -7.61
CA GLN A 225 -2.71 -4.41 -7.08
C GLN A 225 -2.76 -4.29 -5.55
N LYS A 226 -3.62 -3.38 -5.07
CA LYS A 226 -3.90 -3.16 -3.63
C LYS A 226 -5.38 -3.34 -3.33
N THR A 227 -5.73 -3.67 -2.09
CA THR A 227 -7.13 -3.75 -1.62
C THR A 227 -7.62 -2.45 -0.98
N ASP A 228 -6.71 -1.65 -0.45
CA ASP A 228 -6.97 -0.34 0.13
C ASP A 228 -5.75 0.60 -0.03
N ASP A 229 -5.85 1.83 0.47
CA ASP A 229 -4.81 2.87 0.31
C ASP A 229 -3.52 2.56 1.08
N TYR A 230 -3.58 1.75 2.13
CA TYR A 230 -2.48 1.49 3.05
C TYR A 230 -1.95 0.06 2.98
N ALA A 231 -2.67 -0.84 2.31
CA ALA A 231 -2.24 -2.19 2.02
C ALA A 231 -0.94 -2.19 1.22
N ARG A 232 -0.11 -3.21 1.46
CA ARG A 232 0.98 -3.56 0.55
C ARG A 232 0.43 -4.08 -0.77
N TYR A 233 1.30 -4.24 -1.76
CA TYR A 233 0.93 -4.96 -2.97
C TYR A 233 0.67 -6.43 -2.65
N GLU A 234 -0.46 -6.92 -3.14
CA GLU A 234 -0.90 -8.29 -2.92
C GLU A 234 -0.91 -9.03 -4.26
N SER A 235 -0.73 -10.35 -4.18
CA SER A 235 -0.85 -11.22 -5.36
C SER A 235 -2.32 -11.40 -5.72
N PHE A 236 -2.69 -11.09 -6.97
CA PHE A 236 -4.04 -11.33 -7.50
C PHE A 236 -4.03 -12.21 -8.74
N ILE A 237 -5.09 -13.00 -8.86
CA ILE A 237 -5.48 -13.76 -10.05
C ILE A 237 -6.86 -13.25 -10.49
N LEU A 238 -6.96 -12.85 -11.75
CA LEU A 238 -8.22 -12.52 -12.40
C LEU A 238 -8.51 -13.60 -13.44
N THR A 239 -9.64 -14.28 -13.32
CA THR A 239 -9.99 -15.45 -14.15
C THR A 239 -11.49 -15.49 -14.44
N PRO A 240 -11.98 -16.21 -15.47
CA PRO A 240 -13.41 -16.26 -15.75
C PRO A 240 -14.23 -16.78 -14.57
N LEU A 241 -15.51 -16.39 -14.53
CA LEU A 241 -16.46 -16.92 -13.54
C LEU A 241 -16.63 -18.44 -13.68
N PRO A 242 -16.52 -19.20 -12.57
CA PRO A 242 -16.42 -20.66 -12.64
C PRO A 242 -17.79 -21.31 -12.81
N ASP A 243 -17.83 -22.51 -13.39
CA ASP A 243 -19.10 -23.24 -13.64
C ASP A 243 -19.92 -23.52 -12.36
N TRP A 244 -19.25 -23.72 -11.22
CA TRP A 244 -19.96 -23.96 -9.95
C TRP A 244 -20.78 -22.74 -9.50
N PHE A 245 -20.30 -21.52 -9.77
CA PHE A 245 -20.96 -20.28 -9.37
C PHE A 245 -22.37 -20.19 -9.97
N TYR A 246 -22.45 -20.64 -11.21
CA TYR A 246 -23.66 -20.73 -11.99
C TYR A 246 -24.60 -21.81 -11.49
N ARG A 247 -24.09 -23.00 -11.20
CA ARG A 247 -24.90 -24.13 -10.70
C ARG A 247 -25.56 -23.84 -9.36
N VAL A 248 -24.92 -23.06 -8.49
CA VAL A 248 -25.45 -22.75 -7.16
C VAL A 248 -26.37 -21.52 -7.15
N GLN A 249 -26.71 -20.97 -8.32
CA GLN A 249 -27.54 -19.77 -8.44
C GLN A 249 -26.99 -18.62 -7.56
N ALA A 250 -25.68 -18.37 -7.64
CA ALA A 250 -25.07 -17.24 -6.96
C ALA A 250 -25.26 -15.94 -7.77
N VAL A 251 -25.46 -14.83 -7.06
CA VAL A 251 -25.65 -13.51 -7.67
C VAL A 251 -24.28 -12.83 -7.78
N PRO A 252 -23.85 -12.39 -8.98
CA PRO A 252 -22.57 -11.71 -9.13
C PRO A 252 -22.65 -10.28 -8.62
N PHE A 253 -21.51 -9.71 -8.26
CA PHE A 253 -21.41 -8.26 -8.12
C PHE A 253 -21.37 -7.61 -9.50
N ILE A 254 -22.00 -6.45 -9.62
CA ILE A 254 -21.98 -5.65 -10.85
C ILE A 254 -21.22 -4.36 -10.54
N SER A 255 -20.21 -4.07 -11.34
CA SER A 255 -19.53 -2.76 -11.31
C SER A 255 -19.82 -2.01 -12.60
N ILE A 256 -20.21 -0.74 -12.47
CA ILE A 256 -20.45 0.15 -13.59
C ILE A 256 -19.48 1.31 -13.53
N ARG A 257 -18.92 1.68 -14.68
CA ARG A 257 -18.23 2.95 -14.86
C ARG A 257 -19.21 3.94 -15.47
N VAL A 258 -19.32 5.10 -14.84
CA VAL A 258 -20.22 6.19 -15.24
C VAL A 258 -19.43 7.19 -16.06
N ARG A 259 -20.07 7.78 -17.07
CA ARG A 259 -19.45 8.85 -17.85
C ARG A 259 -19.15 10.04 -16.93
N PRO A 260 -17.96 10.68 -17.02
CA PRO A 260 -17.60 11.79 -16.13
C PRO A 260 -18.62 12.94 -16.13
N GLU A 261 -19.33 13.16 -17.24
CA GLU A 261 -20.36 14.21 -17.33
C GLU A 261 -21.65 13.87 -16.58
N ALA A 262 -21.90 12.59 -16.34
CA ALA A 262 -23.09 12.09 -15.64
C ALA A 262 -22.84 11.77 -14.17
N ASP A 263 -21.57 11.70 -13.74
CA ASP A 263 -21.18 11.42 -12.36
C ASP A 263 -21.29 12.68 -11.49
N THR A 264 -22.46 12.84 -10.88
CA THR A 264 -22.78 13.89 -9.91
C THR A 264 -22.99 13.28 -8.52
N ASP A 265 -22.89 14.10 -7.46
CA ASP A 265 -23.09 13.63 -6.07
C ASP A 265 -24.45 12.92 -5.85
N ASP A 266 -25.46 13.22 -6.67
CA ASP A 266 -26.79 12.60 -6.61
C ASP A 266 -26.99 11.44 -7.60
N PHE A 267 -25.96 11.05 -8.37
CA PHE A 267 -26.03 10.00 -9.39
C PHE A 267 -26.58 8.69 -8.82
N ALA A 268 -26.03 8.20 -7.71
CA ALA A 268 -26.48 6.96 -7.08
C ALA A 268 -27.98 6.98 -6.76
N THR A 269 -28.47 8.09 -6.20
CA THR A 269 -29.89 8.25 -5.85
C THR A 269 -30.78 8.30 -7.09
N ARG A 270 -30.34 9.04 -8.12
CA ARG A 270 -31.07 9.20 -9.38
C ARG A 270 -31.13 7.88 -10.15
N PHE A 271 -29.99 7.20 -10.30
CA PHE A 271 -29.88 5.88 -10.90
C PHE A 271 -30.74 4.86 -10.16
N PHE A 272 -30.68 4.82 -8.82
CA PHE A 272 -31.50 3.91 -8.02
C PHE A 272 -32.98 4.09 -8.29
N ARG A 273 -33.48 5.34 -8.26
CA ARG A 273 -34.87 5.66 -8.54
C ARG A 273 -35.30 5.24 -9.96
N ASP A 274 -34.48 5.57 -10.95
CA ASP A 274 -34.84 5.41 -12.36
C ASP A 274 -34.70 3.94 -12.82
N MET A 275 -33.73 3.20 -12.25
CA MET A 275 -33.46 1.80 -12.59
C MET A 275 -34.22 0.80 -11.72
N THR A 276 -34.68 1.15 -10.52
CA THR A 276 -35.51 0.25 -9.68
C THR A 276 -36.66 -0.41 -10.45
N PRO A 277 -37.57 0.32 -11.13
CA PRO A 277 -38.66 -0.31 -11.87
C PRO A 277 -38.17 -1.12 -13.09
N GLN A 278 -37.04 -0.72 -13.68
CA GLN A 278 -36.46 -1.38 -14.84
C GLN A 278 -35.70 -2.65 -14.48
N LEU A 279 -35.18 -2.78 -13.25
CA LEU A 279 -34.40 -3.94 -12.82
C LEU A 279 -35.22 -4.95 -12.01
N GLN A 280 -36.54 -4.74 -11.89
CA GLN A 280 -37.48 -5.75 -11.37
C GLN A 280 -37.73 -6.85 -12.42
N VAL A 281 -36.74 -7.72 -12.59
CA VAL A 281 -36.80 -8.88 -13.49
C VAL A 281 -36.74 -10.13 -12.61
N ALA A 282 -37.89 -10.75 -12.36
CA ALA A 282 -38.00 -11.87 -11.43
C ALA A 282 -36.93 -12.96 -11.69
N PRO A 283 -36.19 -13.43 -10.67
CA PRO A 283 -36.35 -13.13 -9.24
C PRO A 283 -35.57 -11.89 -8.75
N PHE A 284 -34.90 -11.16 -9.63
CA PHE A 284 -33.95 -10.09 -9.30
C PHE A 284 -34.61 -8.73 -9.09
N TYR A 285 -34.03 -7.95 -8.19
CA TYR A 285 -34.34 -6.54 -8.00
C TYR A 285 -33.07 -5.77 -7.58
N LEU A 286 -33.07 -4.46 -7.85
CA LEU A 286 -32.01 -3.56 -7.41
C LEU A 286 -32.06 -3.38 -5.89
N PHE A 287 -31.00 -3.80 -5.18
CA PHE A 287 -30.92 -3.68 -3.73
C PHE A 287 -30.28 -2.36 -3.30
N GLU A 288 -29.15 -2.01 -3.91
CA GLU A 288 -28.41 -0.78 -3.63
C GLU A 288 -27.47 -0.44 -4.78
N ILE A 289 -27.04 0.81 -4.78
CA ILE A 289 -25.92 1.31 -5.59
C ILE A 289 -25.05 2.17 -4.68
N ARG A 290 -23.74 1.96 -4.71
CA ARG A 290 -22.77 2.72 -3.90
C ARG A 290 -21.53 3.05 -4.73
N SER A 291 -20.95 4.22 -4.50
CA SER A 291 -19.63 4.53 -5.07
C SER A 291 -18.52 3.85 -4.25
N TYR A 292 -17.38 3.61 -4.87
CA TYR A 292 -16.21 3.10 -4.12
C TYR A 292 -15.67 4.11 -3.10
N ASP A 293 -15.89 5.41 -3.30
CA ASP A 293 -15.55 6.46 -2.34
C ASP A 293 -16.42 6.40 -1.08
N GLU A 294 -17.72 6.16 -1.24
CA GLU A 294 -18.63 5.93 -0.12
C GLU A 294 -18.26 4.65 0.63
N GLN A 295 -18.00 3.56 -0.10
CA GLN A 295 -17.58 2.29 0.49
C GLN A 295 -16.27 2.43 1.29
N LYS A 296 -15.30 3.17 0.75
CA LYS A 296 -14.07 3.53 1.46
C LYS A 296 -14.36 4.31 2.74
N ALA A 297 -15.19 5.36 2.66
CA ALA A 297 -15.52 6.20 3.81
C ALA A 297 -16.22 5.41 4.92
N GLU A 298 -17.15 4.52 4.58
CA GLU A 298 -17.82 3.63 5.52
C GLU A 298 -16.85 2.64 6.18
N ARG A 299 -15.95 2.04 5.40
CA ARG A 299 -14.91 1.16 5.95
C ARG A 299 -13.99 1.91 6.89
N ASP A 300 -13.48 3.06 6.46
CA ASP A 300 -12.58 3.89 7.24
C ASP A 300 -13.21 4.33 8.57
N ALA A 301 -14.52 4.65 8.55
CA ALA A 301 -15.28 5.01 9.75
C ALA A 301 -15.54 3.81 10.67
N SER A 302 -15.89 2.65 10.12
CA SER A 302 -16.22 1.44 10.89
C SER A 302 -14.99 0.74 11.49
N GLU A 303 -13.86 0.74 10.78
CA GLU A 303 -12.61 0.16 11.22
C GLU A 303 -11.73 1.14 12.01
N GLY A 304 -12.09 2.42 12.00
CA GLY A 304 -11.29 3.46 12.62
C GLY A 304 -9.91 3.62 11.96
N ILE A 305 -9.77 3.29 10.67
CA ILE A 305 -8.51 3.41 9.94
C ILE A 305 -8.03 4.85 9.92
N THR A 306 -8.91 5.80 9.54
CA THR A 306 -8.56 7.22 9.50
C THR A 306 -8.12 7.74 10.88
N PRO A 307 -8.87 7.54 11.98
CA PRO A 307 -8.40 7.99 13.29
C PRO A 307 -7.14 7.25 13.77
N TYR A 308 -6.98 5.94 13.48
CA TYR A 308 -5.78 5.18 13.82
C TYR A 308 -4.54 5.75 13.13
N ILE A 309 -4.53 5.83 11.80
CA ILE A 309 -3.39 6.32 11.02
C ILE A 309 -3.10 7.79 11.34
N ARG A 310 -4.15 8.61 11.49
CA ARG A 310 -4.00 10.02 11.87
C ARG A 310 -3.38 10.16 13.26
N SER A 311 -3.83 9.38 14.24
CA SER A 311 -3.26 9.41 15.59
C SER A 311 -1.82 8.91 15.62
N ALA A 312 -1.49 7.82 14.91
CA ALA A 312 -0.14 7.28 14.79
C ALA A 312 0.82 8.32 14.17
N ARG A 313 0.43 8.98 13.08
CA ARG A 313 1.21 10.06 12.45
C ARG A 313 1.43 11.24 13.40
N LEU A 314 0.39 11.69 14.11
CA LEU A 314 0.49 12.79 15.06
C LEU A 314 1.42 12.45 16.22
N ILE A 315 1.30 11.23 16.78
CA ILE A 315 2.16 10.74 17.84
C ILE A 315 3.62 10.67 17.38
N ALA A 316 3.88 10.13 16.18
CA ALA A 316 5.24 10.05 15.62
C ALA A 316 5.89 11.43 15.45
N VAL A 317 5.13 12.39 14.92
CA VAL A 317 5.59 13.78 14.73
C VAL A 317 5.85 14.43 16.08
N PHE A 318 4.96 14.25 17.06
CA PHE A 318 5.14 14.75 18.42
C PHE A 318 6.39 14.17 19.09
N PHE A 319 6.60 12.85 19.02
CA PHE A 319 7.80 12.20 19.56
C PHE A 319 9.07 12.69 18.87
N SER A 320 9.07 12.78 17.54
CA SER A 320 10.20 13.32 16.76
C SER A 320 10.54 14.75 17.16
N PHE A 321 9.53 15.57 17.46
CA PHE A 321 9.70 16.93 17.95
C PHE A 321 10.27 16.99 19.37
N ASN A 322 9.83 16.10 20.28
CA ASN A 322 10.41 16.01 21.62
C ASN A 322 11.89 15.60 21.56
N VAL A 323 12.21 14.63 20.70
CA VAL A 323 13.59 14.22 20.42
C VAL A 323 14.42 15.40 19.91
N PHE A 324 13.86 16.20 18.99
CA PHE A 324 14.51 17.41 18.47
C PHE A 324 14.88 18.39 19.60
N ILE A 325 13.93 18.74 20.47
CA ILE A 325 14.16 19.68 21.58
C ILE A 325 15.15 19.10 22.58
N GLY A 326 15.00 17.82 22.93
CA GLY A 326 15.88 17.12 23.87
C GLY A 326 17.33 17.16 23.38
N LEU A 327 17.59 16.65 22.17
CA LEU A 327 18.93 16.58 21.59
C LEU A 327 19.56 17.97 21.46
N MET A 328 18.81 18.95 20.99
CA MET A 328 19.29 20.33 20.89
C MET A 328 19.66 20.89 22.27
N GLY A 329 18.83 20.64 23.29
CA GLY A 329 19.04 21.09 24.67
C GLY A 329 20.32 20.51 25.30
N ILE A 330 20.62 19.24 25.05
CA ILE A 330 21.83 18.57 25.57
C ILE A 330 23.09 19.19 24.99
N PHE A 331 23.16 19.33 23.66
CA PHE A 331 24.30 19.98 23.01
C PHE A 331 24.42 21.44 23.42
N TRP A 332 23.30 22.10 23.67
CA TRP A 332 23.29 23.46 24.15
C TRP A 332 23.90 23.60 25.54
N PHE A 333 23.43 22.78 26.49
CA PHE A 333 23.94 22.77 27.85
C PHE A 333 25.43 22.43 27.88
N ARG A 334 25.84 21.41 27.13
CA ARG A 334 27.24 21.00 26.98
C ARG A 334 28.11 22.12 26.43
N THR A 335 27.64 22.85 25.42
CA THR A 335 28.38 23.98 24.84
C THR A 335 28.50 25.15 25.81
N ARG A 336 27.47 25.43 26.61
CA ARG A 336 27.52 26.48 27.64
C ARG A 336 28.47 26.15 28.79
N HIS A 337 28.53 24.89 29.24
CA HIS A 337 29.50 24.47 30.27
C HIS A 337 30.95 24.54 29.80
N ARG A 338 31.20 24.59 28.49
CA ARG A 338 32.55 24.75 27.92
C ARG A 338 32.91 26.22 27.65
N ARG A 339 32.18 27.18 28.24
CA ARG A 339 32.46 28.62 28.06
C ARG A 339 33.86 29.03 28.49
N SER A 340 34.35 28.57 29.64
CA SER A 340 35.70 28.89 30.13
C SER A 340 36.78 28.33 29.18
N GLU A 341 36.60 27.10 28.69
CA GLU A 341 37.49 26.51 27.66
C GLU A 341 37.49 27.34 26.36
N ILE A 342 36.32 27.79 25.90
CA ILE A 342 36.18 28.64 24.70
C ILE A 342 36.87 29.99 24.91
N ALA A 343 36.69 30.62 26.07
CA ALA A 343 37.31 31.89 26.42
C ALA A 343 38.84 31.80 26.48
N LEU A 344 39.37 30.75 27.12
CA LEU A 344 40.80 30.48 27.20
C LEU A 344 41.42 30.29 25.81
N ARG A 345 40.78 29.52 24.93
CA ARG A 345 41.26 29.31 23.54
C ARG A 345 41.25 30.60 22.72
N MET A 346 40.24 31.46 22.92
CA MET A 346 40.22 32.79 22.30
C MET A 346 41.35 33.68 22.83
N ALA A 347 41.62 33.66 24.14
CA ALA A 347 42.73 34.39 24.74
C ALA A 347 44.10 33.91 24.21
N MET A 348 44.24 32.62 23.90
CA MET A 348 45.43 32.06 23.23
C MET A 348 45.50 32.31 21.71
N GLY A 349 44.60 33.12 21.16
CA GLY A 349 44.64 33.56 19.75
C GLY A 349 43.87 32.70 18.75
N SER A 350 43.05 31.74 19.21
CA SER A 350 42.21 30.95 18.29
C SER A 350 41.10 31.81 17.68
N SER A 351 40.92 31.73 16.36
CA SER A 351 39.82 32.43 15.70
C SER A 351 38.45 31.82 16.04
N ARG A 352 37.40 32.64 16.02
CA ARG A 352 36.00 32.20 16.25
C ARG A 352 35.57 31.07 15.31
N SER A 353 36.04 31.11 14.05
CA SER A 353 35.72 30.07 13.06
C SER A 353 36.40 28.74 13.38
N GLN A 354 37.67 28.76 13.82
CA GLN A 354 38.39 27.55 14.21
C GLN A 354 37.71 26.87 15.41
N ILE A 355 37.38 27.63 16.46
CA ILE A 355 36.69 27.09 17.64
C ILE A 355 35.34 26.46 17.25
N ARG A 356 34.57 27.15 16.40
CA ARG A 356 33.27 26.65 15.93
C ARG A 356 33.40 25.33 15.15
N SER A 357 34.32 25.28 14.19
CA SER A 357 34.57 24.06 13.39
C SER A 357 35.02 22.89 14.25
N GLN A 358 35.77 23.15 15.33
CA GLN A 358 36.22 22.12 16.26
C GLN A 358 35.08 21.57 17.10
N LEU A 359 34.22 22.43 17.66
CA LEU A 359 33.06 22.00 18.45
C LEU A 359 32.07 21.21 17.58
N LEU A 360 31.77 21.70 16.37
CA LEU A 360 30.90 21.00 15.42
C LEU A 360 31.51 19.67 14.98
N GLY A 361 32.81 19.64 14.68
CA GLY A 361 33.53 18.42 14.33
C GLY A 361 33.51 17.38 15.43
N GLU A 362 33.61 17.80 16.70
CA GLU A 362 33.49 16.91 17.85
C GLU A 362 32.08 16.30 17.98
N GLY A 363 31.03 17.13 17.86
CA GLY A 363 29.65 16.67 17.92
C GLY A 363 29.28 15.72 16.78
N LEU A 364 29.64 16.08 15.55
CA LEU A 364 29.37 15.26 14.37
C LEU A 364 30.17 13.95 14.36
N LEU A 365 31.42 13.97 14.85
CA LEU A 365 32.21 12.74 14.97
C LEU A 365 31.61 11.79 16.01
N LEU A 366 31.13 12.31 17.14
CA LEU A 366 30.40 11.50 18.12
C LEU A 366 29.11 10.91 17.55
N LEU A 367 28.36 11.68 16.74
CA LEU A 367 27.18 11.18 16.04
C LEU A 367 27.54 10.05 15.06
N VAL A 368 28.61 10.20 14.25
CA VAL A 368 29.06 9.15 13.33
C VAL A 368 29.42 7.86 14.08
N VAL A 369 30.16 7.98 15.19
CA VAL A 369 30.54 6.82 16.00
C VAL A 369 29.32 6.17 16.65
N ALA A 370 28.31 6.94 17.08
CA ALA A 370 27.06 6.43 17.63
C ALA A 370 26.15 5.79 16.57
N ALA A 371 26.16 6.33 15.34
CA ALA A 371 25.33 5.82 14.25
C ALA A 371 25.69 4.38 13.85
N ILE A 372 26.97 3.98 13.93
CA ILE A 372 27.40 2.61 13.56
C ILE A 372 26.65 1.53 14.36
N PRO A 373 26.74 1.48 15.70
CA PRO A 373 25.95 0.52 16.48
C PRO A 373 24.44 0.78 16.42
N ALA A 374 24.00 2.02 16.24
CA ALA A 374 22.57 2.31 16.07
C ALA A 374 22.00 1.64 14.80
N LEU A 375 22.71 1.70 13.68
CA LEU A 375 22.32 1.05 12.44
C LEU A 375 22.29 -0.48 12.56
N ILE A 376 23.20 -1.06 13.34
CA ILE A 376 23.15 -2.49 13.65
C ILE A 376 21.86 -2.82 14.42
N ILE A 377 21.49 -2.01 15.42
CA ILE A 377 20.23 -2.19 16.16
C ILE A 377 19.03 -2.02 15.22
N CYS A 378 18.99 -0.98 14.39
CA CYS A 378 17.92 -0.77 13.42
C CYS A 378 17.80 -1.94 12.44
N SER A 379 18.90 -2.48 11.94
CA SER A 379 18.90 -3.67 11.07
C SER A 379 18.36 -4.90 11.80
N ASN A 380 18.65 -5.08 13.09
CA ASN A 380 18.09 -6.17 13.88
C ASN A 380 16.58 -5.98 14.10
N LEU A 381 16.10 -4.73 14.29
CA LEU A 381 14.67 -4.44 14.38
C LEU A 381 13.93 -4.81 13.09
N VAL A 382 14.53 -4.54 11.93
CA VAL A 382 14.01 -4.97 10.62
C VAL A 382 13.91 -6.49 10.55
N MET A 383 15.00 -7.20 10.88
CA MET A 383 15.03 -8.67 10.81
C MET A 383 14.09 -9.35 11.81
N ALA A 384 13.81 -8.70 12.93
CA ALA A 384 12.87 -9.18 13.94
C ALA A 384 11.40 -8.86 13.59
N GLU A 385 11.12 -8.28 12.43
CA GLU A 385 9.78 -7.81 12.03
C GLU A 385 9.15 -6.87 13.08
N ALA A 386 9.97 -6.20 13.88
CA ALA A 386 9.53 -5.30 14.97
C ALA A 386 9.13 -3.91 14.46
N ILE A 387 8.99 -3.77 13.14
CA ILE A 387 8.68 -2.55 12.41
C ILE A 387 7.33 -2.74 11.74
N MET A 388 6.65 -1.66 11.39
CA MET A 388 5.46 -1.71 10.55
C MET A 388 5.79 -2.21 9.13
N THR A 389 5.84 -3.54 8.98
CA THR A 389 6.06 -4.29 7.74
C THR A 389 4.76 -4.55 6.98
N GLU A 390 3.61 -4.40 7.65
CA GLU A 390 2.30 -4.68 7.07
C GLU A 390 1.98 -3.79 5.85
N GLN A 391 2.47 -2.55 5.82
CA GLN A 391 2.13 -1.59 4.76
C GLN A 391 3.11 -1.60 3.59
N THR A 392 4.38 -1.96 3.82
CA THR A 392 5.44 -1.88 2.79
C THR A 392 6.58 -2.84 3.09
N ASP A 393 7.11 -3.48 2.04
CA ASP A 393 8.28 -4.33 2.16
C ASP A 393 9.51 -3.53 2.58
N VAL A 394 10.39 -4.18 3.34
CA VAL A 394 11.64 -3.58 3.77
C VAL A 394 12.71 -3.82 2.72
N THR A 395 12.76 -2.93 1.72
CA THR A 395 13.86 -2.93 0.74
C THR A 395 15.12 -2.31 1.34
N GLY A 396 16.30 -2.77 0.91
CA GLY A 396 17.58 -2.14 1.28
C GLY A 396 17.63 -0.63 0.95
N LEU A 397 16.92 -0.20 -0.10
CA LEU A 397 16.76 1.21 -0.45
C LEU A 397 16.00 1.99 0.63
N ARG A 398 14.86 1.49 1.13
CA ARG A 398 14.10 2.10 2.22
C ARG A 398 14.97 2.25 3.46
N PHE A 399 15.66 1.19 3.86
CA PHE A 399 16.56 1.21 5.00
C PHE A 399 17.64 2.30 4.84
N ALA A 400 18.27 2.39 3.67
CA ALA A 400 19.30 3.40 3.39
C ALA A 400 18.74 4.83 3.41
N VAL A 401 17.58 5.07 2.78
CA VAL A 401 16.94 6.39 2.73
C VAL A 401 16.55 6.87 4.11
N VAL A 402 15.87 6.03 4.91
CA VAL A 402 15.45 6.38 6.28
C VAL A 402 16.66 6.60 7.17
N SER A 403 17.70 5.76 7.05
CA SER A 403 18.95 5.91 7.81
C SER A 403 19.68 7.20 7.49
N LEU A 404 19.80 7.55 6.21
CA LEU A 404 20.43 8.78 5.76
C LEU A 404 19.63 10.01 6.22
N PHE A 405 18.30 9.96 6.13
CA PHE A 405 17.43 11.04 6.57
C PHE A 405 17.49 11.23 8.09
N THR A 406 17.52 10.14 8.87
CA THR A 406 17.72 10.18 10.32
C THR A 406 19.06 10.82 10.67
N PHE A 407 20.15 10.37 10.04
CA PHE A 407 21.48 10.93 10.25
C PHE A 407 21.54 12.43 9.89
N PHE A 408 20.88 12.83 8.80
CA PHE A 408 20.77 14.22 8.40
C PHE A 408 20.02 15.07 9.43
N LEU A 409 18.86 14.62 9.91
CA LEU A 409 18.08 15.33 10.92
C LEU A 409 18.83 15.45 12.25
N MET A 410 19.48 14.37 12.70
CA MET A 410 20.33 14.44 13.90
C MET A 410 21.52 15.37 13.70
N SER A 411 22.15 15.38 12.52
CA SER A 411 23.23 16.32 12.22
C SER A 411 22.75 17.77 12.30
N LEU A 412 21.56 18.07 11.79
CA LEU A 412 20.93 19.39 11.91
C LEU A 412 20.70 19.77 13.39
N MET A 413 20.16 18.86 14.19
CA MET A 413 19.94 19.06 15.63
C MET A 413 21.25 19.34 16.39
N VAL A 414 22.30 18.55 16.12
CA VAL A 414 23.64 18.72 16.70
C VAL A 414 24.22 20.08 16.31
N VAL A 415 24.14 20.43 15.02
CA VAL A 415 24.62 21.72 14.51
C VAL A 415 23.87 22.87 15.15
N ALA A 416 22.54 22.82 15.23
CA ALA A 416 21.73 23.85 15.88
C ALA A 416 22.06 23.99 17.37
N GLY A 417 22.17 22.87 18.09
CA GLY A 417 22.48 22.81 19.52
C GLY A 417 23.88 23.31 19.86
N ILE A 418 24.85 23.20 18.96
CA ILE A 418 26.22 23.72 19.15
C ILE A 418 26.34 25.16 18.66
N TRP A 419 25.82 25.47 17.47
CA TRP A 419 26.07 26.74 16.77
C TRP A 419 25.57 27.95 17.56
N PHE A 420 24.33 27.90 18.05
CA PHE A 420 23.71 29.02 18.75
C PHE A 420 24.45 29.38 20.06
N PRO A 421 24.67 28.45 21.01
CA PRO A 421 25.36 28.77 22.26
C PRO A 421 26.85 29.04 22.07
N ALA A 422 27.51 28.40 21.09
CA ALA A 422 28.89 28.72 20.76
C ALA A 422 29.00 30.17 20.25
N ALA A 423 28.08 30.60 19.37
CA ALA A 423 28.02 31.98 18.89
C ALA A 423 27.80 32.98 20.03
N GLN A 424 26.95 32.65 21.00
CA GLN A 424 26.72 33.47 22.19
C GLN A 424 27.96 33.55 23.09
N ALA A 425 28.62 32.41 23.35
CA ALA A 425 29.85 32.34 24.15
C ALA A 425 31.00 33.15 23.55
N MET A 426 31.16 33.11 22.22
CA MET A 426 32.22 33.84 21.49
C MET A 426 32.04 35.37 21.46
N ARG A 427 30.86 35.88 21.87
CA ARG A 427 30.59 37.33 21.97
C ARG A 427 31.01 37.92 23.32
N VAL A 428 31.12 37.10 24.37
CA VAL A 428 31.57 37.54 25.70
C VAL A 428 33.07 37.85 25.64
N LYS A 429 33.51 38.96 26.23
CA LYS A 429 34.95 39.29 26.26
C LYS A 429 35.68 38.26 27.13
N PRO A 430 36.89 37.81 26.74
CA PRO A 430 37.64 36.81 27.52
C PRO A 430 37.88 37.23 28.97
N ALA A 431 38.06 38.53 29.23
CA ALA A 431 38.25 39.08 30.57
C ALA A 431 37.02 38.85 31.48
N ASP A 432 35.81 38.98 30.95
CA ASP A 432 34.58 38.80 31.72
C ASP A 432 34.30 37.29 31.95
N ALA A 433 34.64 36.45 30.97
CA ALA A 433 34.42 35.00 31.05
C ALA A 433 35.37 34.25 32.01
N LEU A 434 36.51 34.85 32.37
CA LEU A 434 37.45 34.32 33.36
C LEU A 434 37.23 34.88 34.78
N HIS A 435 36.39 35.91 34.93
CA HIS A 435 36.11 36.53 36.23
C HIS A 435 34.89 35.92 36.94
N ASP A 436 34.04 35.20 36.21
CA ASP A 436 32.82 34.53 36.69
C ASP A 436 33.08 33.08 37.23
N GLU A 437 34.34 32.64 37.30
CA GLU A 437 34.80 31.45 38.05
C GLU A 437 35.69 31.90 39.21
#